data_AF-A0A2P5P557-F1
#
_entry.id   AF-A0A2P5P557-F1
#
_cell.length_a   1.000
_cell.length_b   1.000
_cell.length_c   1.000
_cell.angle_alpha   90.00
_cell.angle_beta   90.00
_cell.angle_gamma   90.00
#
_symmetry.space_group_name_H-M   'P 1'
#
loop_
_entity.id
_entity.type
_entity.pdbx_description
1 polymer ?
#
loop_
_entity_poly.entity_id
_entity_poly.type
_entity_poly.pdbx_seq_one_letter_code
_entity_poly.pdbx_strand_id
1 'polypeptide(L)' 'MDHGIAKQVVELFEENTSQKLDEILKTVKLEHHFSVTEIDSVKKEAEALLTLELLEPERHVDVC' A
#
# COMPACT_ATOMS: atom_id res chain seq x y z
N MET A 1 15.51 1.40 0.56
CA MET A 1 14.22 1.31 -0.17
C MET A 1 13.43 2.53 0.24
N ASP A 2 12.92 3.30 -0.73
CA ASP A 2 12.14 4.51 -0.48
C ASP A 2 10.77 4.15 0.09
N HIS A 3 10.65 4.17 1.42
CA HIS A 3 9.38 3.99 2.13
C HIS A 3 8.29 4.98 1.67
N GLY A 4 8.66 6.06 0.98
CA GLY A 4 7.72 7.03 0.41
C GLY A 4 6.83 6.48 -0.70
N ILE A 5 7.30 5.52 -1.51
CA ILE A 5 6.53 5.01 -2.65
C ILE A 5 5.38 4.10 -2.21
N ALA A 6 5.63 3.21 -1.24
CA ALA A 6 4.57 2.36 -0.70
C ALA A 6 3.45 3.19 -0.08
N LYS A 7 3.80 4.27 0.65
CA LYS A 7 2.83 5.21 1.20
C LYS A 7 2.04 5.95 0.09
N GLN A 8 2.72 6.42 -0.95
CA GLN A 8 2.06 7.05 -2.10
C GLN A 8 1.07 6.09 -2.78
N VAL A 9 1.40 4.81 -2.91
CA VAL A 9 0.50 3.79 -3.46
C VAL A 9 -0.75 3.63 -2.59
N VAL A 10 -0.61 3.64 -1.27
CA VAL A 10 -1.73 3.58 -0.32
C VAL A 10 -2.60 4.83 -0.45
N GLU A 11 -2.01 6.02 -0.43
CA GLU A 11 -2.73 7.29 -0.58
C GLU A 11 -3.54 7.32 -1.90
N LEU A 12 -2.93 6.92 -3.02
CA LEU A 12 -3.62 6.82 -4.31
C LEU A 12 -4.78 5.81 -4.30
N PHE A 13 -4.64 4.72 -3.55
CA PHE A 13 -5.67 3.70 -3.43
C PHE A 13 -6.85 4.17 -2.56
N GLU A 14 -6.57 4.87 -1.46
CA GLU A 14 -7.59 5.44 -0.58
C GLU A 14 -8.34 6.62 -1.24
N GLU A 15 -7.62 7.50 -1.93
CA GLU A 15 -8.21 8.63 -2.66
C GLU A 15 -9.06 8.17 -3.85
N ASN A 16 -8.75 7.00 -4.43
CA ASN A 16 -9.38 6.50 -5.63
C ASN A 16 -9.96 5.09 -5.44
N THR A 17 -11.06 5.01 -4.68
CA THR A 17 -11.81 3.77 -4.39
C THR A 17 -12.29 2.99 -5.62
N SER A 18 -12.23 3.59 -6.82
CA SER A 18 -12.58 2.95 -8.09
C SER A 18 -11.42 2.18 -8.73
N GLN A 19 -10.18 2.52 -8.41
CA GLN A 19 -8.99 1.89 -8.98
C GLN A 19 -8.52 0.71 -8.14
N LYS A 20 -8.09 -0.35 -8.82
CA LYS A 20 -7.50 -1.51 -8.14
C LYS A 20 -6.05 -1.20 -7.79
N LEU A 21 -5.59 -1.67 -6.63
CA LEU A 21 -4.19 -1.57 -6.19
C LEU A 21 -3.20 -2.05 -7.27
N ASP A 22 -3.52 -3.14 -7.96
CA ASP A 22 -2.69 -3.68 -9.05
C ASP A 22 -2.57 -2.72 -10.27
N GLU A 23 -3.56 -1.87 -10.52
CA GLU A 23 -3.50 -0.87 -11.60
C GLU A 23 -2.62 0.32 -11.20
N ILE A 24 -2.72 0.75 -9.95
CA ILE A 24 -1.85 1.79 -9.36
C ILE A 24 -0.40 1.33 -9.40
N LEU A 25 -0.12 0.09 -8.97
CA LEU A 25 1.22 -0.50 -9.00
C LEU A 25 1.79 -0.62 -10.43
N LYS A 26 0.95 -0.86 -11.45
CA LYS A 26 1.41 -0.85 -12.85
C LYS A 26 1.85 0.54 -13.29
N THR A 27 1.10 1.57 -12.93
CA THR A 27 1.47 2.96 -13.22
C THR A 27 2.77 3.33 -12.53
N VAL A 28 2.88 3.09 -11.22
CA VAL A 28 4.09 3.36 -10.42
C VAL A 28 5.30 2.61 -10.96
N LYS A 29 5.13 1.34 -11.36
CA LYS A 29 6.21 0.57 -12.00
C LYS A 29 6.73 1.25 -13.27
N LEU A 30 5.84 1.77 -14.11
CA LEU A 30 6.21 2.42 -15.36
C LEU A 30 6.86 3.78 -15.12
N GLU A 31 6.33 4.58 -14.21
CA GLU A 31 6.83 5.93 -13.90
C GLU A 31 8.21 5.92 -13.24
N HIS A 32 8.44 4.96 -12.34
CA HIS A 32 9.70 4.85 -11.60
C HIS A 32 10.68 3.84 -12.21
N HIS A 33 10.34 3.22 -13.36
CA HIS A 33 11.12 2.18 -14.02
C HIS A 33 11.50 1.00 -13.10
N PHE A 34 10.63 0.63 -12.17
CA PHE A 34 10.90 -0.45 -11.24
C PHE A 34 10.95 -1.82 -11.94
N SER A 35 11.89 -2.65 -11.48
CA SER A 35 11.90 -4.08 -11.77
C SER A 35 10.69 -4.78 -11.15
N VAL A 36 10.44 -6.02 -11.60
CA VAL A 36 9.36 -6.86 -11.04
C VAL A 36 9.57 -7.11 -9.53
N THR A 37 10.81 -7.31 -9.10
CA THR A 37 11.14 -7.56 -7.69
C THR A 37 10.99 -6.33 -6.82
N GLU A 38 11.28 -5.15 -7.35
CA GLU A 38 11.10 -3.88 -6.63
C GLU A 38 9.61 -3.57 -6.45
N ILE A 39 8.79 -3.71 -7.50
CA ILE A 39 7.35 -3.47 -7.38
C ILE A 39 6.67 -4.50 -6.48
N ASP A 40 7.12 -5.75 -6.47
CA ASP A 40 6.62 -6.77 -5.54
C ASP A 40 6.93 -6.40 -4.07
N SER A 41 8.07 -5.75 -3.82
CA SER A 41 8.42 -5.25 -2.49
C SER A 41 7.52 -4.10 -2.09
N VAL A 42 7.29 -3.14 -3.00
CA VAL A 42 6.35 -2.02 -2.80
C VAL A 42 4.93 -2.53 -2.55
N LYS A 43 4.48 -3.55 -3.30
CA LYS A 43 3.17 -4.17 -3.10
C LYS A 43 3.00 -4.74 -1.70
N LYS A 44 3.97 -5.54 -1.25
CA LYS A 44 3.94 -6.15 0.10
C LYS A 44 3.92 -5.08 1.20
N GLU A 45 4.68 -4.00 1.01
CA GLU A 45 4.73 -2.91 1.96
C GLU A 45 3.42 -2.10 1.99
N ALA A 46 2.82 -1.82 0.82
CA ALA A 46 1.51 -1.18 0.73
C ALA A 46 0.39 -2.06 1.34
N GLU A 47 0.38 -3.36 1.07
CA GLU A 47 -0.57 -4.31 1.68
C GLU A 47 -0.40 -4.38 3.21
N ALA A 48 0.85 -4.34 3.71
CA ALA A 48 1.12 -4.31 5.14
C ALA A 48 0.60 -3.01 5.79
N LEU A 49 0.79 -1.87 5.15
CA LEU A 49 0.27 -0.57 5.63
C LEU A 49 -1.26 -0.57 5.70
N LEU A 50 -1.94 -0.99 4.62
CA LEU A 50 -3.39 -1.12 4.59
C LEU A 50 -3.90 -2.10 5.65
N THR A 51 -3.18 -3.19 5.89
CA THR A 51 -3.55 -4.17 6.92
C THR A 51 -3.37 -3.60 8.32
N LEU A 52 -2.32 -2.80 8.57
CA LEU A 52 -2.12 -2.14 9.86
C LEU A 52 -3.24 -1.15 10.16
N GLU A 53 -3.67 -0.35 9.19
CA GLU A 53 -4.80 0.57 9.33
C GLU A 53 -6.12 -0.16 9.62
N LEU A 54 -6.32 -1.35 9.03
CA LEU A 54 -7.47 -2.20 9.32
C LEU A 54 -7.42 -2.90 10.69
N LEU A 55 -6.24 -3.04 11.30
CA LEU A 55 -6.03 -3.70 12.60
C LEU A 55 -6.03 -2.72 13.79
N GLU A 56 -5.96 -1.41 13.56
CA GLU A 56 -6.08 -0.40 14.62
C GLU A 56 -7.42 -0.42 15.39
N PRO A 57 -8.58 -0.85 14.86
CA PRO A 57 -9.82 -0.94 15.63
C PRO A 57 -9.81 -2.04 16.72
N GLU A 58 -8.95 -3.06 16.64
CA GLU A 58 -8.98 -4.20 17.56
C GLU A 58 -8.10 -4.04 18.82
N ARG A 59 -7.33 -2.95 18.96
CA ARG A 59 -6.50 -2.73 20.16
C ARG A 59 -7.17 -1.94 21.28
N HIS A 60 -8.48 -1.69 21.20
CA HIS A 60 -9.27 -1.01 22.23
C HIS A 60 -10.62 -1.72 22.47
N VAL A 61 -10.63 -2.98 22.88
CA VAL A 61 -11.81 -3.55 23.55
C VAL A 61 -11.39 -4.45 24.71
N ASP A 62 -11.85 -4.04 25.89
CA ASP A 62 -11.95 -4.74 27.18
C ASP A 62 -10.72 -5.45 27.75
N VAL A 63 -10.06 -4.75 28.67
CA VAL A 63 -9.50 -5.41 29.87
C VAL A 63 -10.48 -5.13 31.01
N CYS A 64 -11.26 -6.15 31.36
CA CYS A 64 -12.18 -6.21 32.51
C CYS A 64 -11.49 -5.87 33.85
#